data_AF-A0A923G996-F1
#
_entry.id   AF-A0A923G996-F1
#
_cell.length_a   1.000
_cell.length_b   1.000
_cell.length_c   1.000
_cell.angle_alpha   90.00
_cell.angle_beta   90.00
_cell.angle_gamma   90.00
#
_symmetry.space_group_name_H-M   'P 1'
#
loop_
_entity.id
_entity.type
_entity.pdbx_description
1 polymer ?
#
loop_
_entity_poly.entity_id
_entity_poly.type
_entity_poly.pdbx_seq_one_letter_code
_entity_poly.pdbx_strand_id
1 'polypeptide(L)'
;MTRSLALMALMATLVGCQSLENIGQSTAEYIKSRREPPPSTPMEQYLYDLRHPYVPLGTFYRSPEDKQGGACHSTVYNRTVLPAELQMVTAASEQGNAVCQHVLGTFYEIGHGVPKDLVRARALYLKAAPSDPYAYVELGRMARDGVDAPADFVKAREYYRLAGPAGVVGLGGLMEQGKGGPQDVQGALNLYMATTQKHLDPAWMAMRPLLASGQPLDAEQVEKYNRLWTKGLWALQNKWLNRMTNFNSVDRSVQLTVKVLYRFPAGRTRPDAYLTQSSGNPQADAVVVKALDKLPMDDPYLMPFGQPTPDIVAPVVLMPVADKPTVRAGL
;
A
#
# COMPACT_ATOMS: atom_id res chain seq x y z
N MET A 1 20.65 -56.90 -6.25
CA MET A 1 19.97 -55.69 -5.71
C MET A 1 20.22 -54.53 -6.65
N THR A 2 19.39 -54.38 -7.69
CA THR A 2 19.41 -53.22 -8.62
C THR A 2 18.14 -53.23 -9.47
N ARG A 3 16.99 -53.10 -8.81
CA ARG A 3 15.69 -52.77 -9.43
C ARG A 3 14.82 -52.14 -8.35
N SER A 4 14.93 -50.83 -8.13
CA SER A 4 13.95 -50.04 -7.37
C SER A 4 14.04 -48.52 -7.54
N LEU A 5 14.99 -47.97 -8.32
CA LEU A 5 15.13 -46.51 -8.48
C LEU A 5 14.60 -45.94 -9.80
N ALA A 6 14.07 -46.76 -10.71
CA ALA A 6 13.56 -46.30 -12.01
C ALA A 6 12.04 -46.03 -12.05
N LEU A 7 11.26 -46.42 -11.04
CA LEU A 7 9.79 -46.27 -11.07
C LEU A 7 9.26 -44.98 -10.41
N MET A 8 10.04 -44.31 -9.55
CA MET A 8 9.58 -43.06 -8.90
C MET A 8 9.86 -41.79 -9.73
N ALA A 9 10.75 -41.85 -10.73
CA ALA A 9 11.01 -40.72 -11.62
C ALA A 9 10.01 -40.59 -12.78
N LEU A 10 9.22 -41.63 -13.07
CA LEU A 10 8.24 -41.62 -14.17
C LEU A 10 6.82 -41.19 -13.77
N MET A 11 6.50 -41.11 -12.47
CA MET A 11 5.15 -40.73 -12.01
C MET A 11 4.99 -39.22 -11.75
N ALA A 12 6.07 -38.44 -11.67
CA ALA A 12 6.02 -37.00 -11.40
C ALA A 12 5.91 -36.12 -12.67
N THR A 13 6.02 -36.70 -13.86
CA THR A 13 5.95 -35.96 -15.14
C THR A 13 4.64 -36.16 -15.90
N LEU A 14 3.75 -37.07 -15.47
CA LEU A 14 2.53 -37.37 -16.23
C LEU A 14 1.28 -36.58 -15.80
N VAL A 15 1.19 -36.10 -14.55
CA VAL A 15 -0.01 -35.36 -14.09
C VAL A 15 -0.01 -33.89 -14.56
N GLY A 16 1.15 -33.35 -14.94
CA GLY A 16 1.28 -31.97 -15.40
C GLY A 16 1.25 -31.76 -16.92
N CYS A 17 1.37 -32.83 -17.73
CA CYS A 17 1.47 -32.70 -19.20
C CYS A 17 0.15 -32.97 -19.95
N GLN A 18 -0.81 -33.68 -19.36
CA GLN A 18 -2.04 -34.07 -20.08
C GLN A 18 -3.06 -32.94 -20.28
N SER A 19 -2.86 -31.76 -19.67
CA SER A 19 -3.75 -30.60 -19.89
C SER A 19 -3.25 -29.63 -20.97
N LEU A 20 -2.00 -29.72 -21.41
CA LEU A 20 -1.40 -28.79 -22.37
C LEU A 20 -1.53 -29.27 -23.83
N GLU A 21 -1.63 -30.58 -24.06
CA GLU A 21 -1.80 -31.13 -25.42
C GLU A 21 -3.20 -30.86 -26.00
N ASN A 22 -4.22 -30.64 -25.16
CA ASN A 22 -5.61 -30.43 -25.59
C ASN A 22 -5.91 -29.00 -26.10
N ILE A 23 -4.95 -28.07 -26.10
CA ILE A 23 -5.17 -26.66 -26.51
C ILE A 23 -4.21 -26.23 -27.63
N GLY A 24 -3.32 -27.10 -28.11
CA GLY A 24 -2.42 -26.81 -29.24
C GLY A 24 -1.46 -25.63 -29.02
N GLN A 25 -1.33 -25.10 -27.79
CA GLN A 25 -0.45 -23.99 -27.45
C GLN A 25 0.77 -24.50 -26.69
N SER A 26 1.94 -24.00 -27.07
CA SER A 26 3.16 -24.25 -26.31
C SER A 26 3.07 -23.61 -24.92
N THR A 27 3.76 -24.18 -23.94
CA THR A 27 3.89 -23.60 -22.59
C THR A 27 4.38 -22.15 -22.62
N ALA A 28 5.21 -21.79 -23.62
CA ALA A 28 5.68 -20.44 -23.84
C ALA A 28 4.56 -19.49 -24.33
N GLU A 29 3.68 -19.94 -25.22
CA GLU A 29 2.50 -19.16 -25.67
C GLU A 29 1.45 -19.02 -24.58
N TYR A 30 1.25 -20.06 -23.77
CA TYR A 30 0.36 -20.01 -22.61
C TYR A 30 0.86 -19.04 -21.53
N ILE A 31 2.18 -18.99 -21.29
CA ILE A 31 2.78 -18.00 -20.38
C ILE A 31 2.69 -16.59 -20.98
N LYS A 32 2.83 -16.45 -22.31
CA LYS A 32 2.74 -15.16 -23.00
C LYS A 32 1.30 -14.63 -23.08
N SER A 33 0.29 -15.49 -23.18
CA SER A 33 -1.13 -15.12 -23.15
C SER A 33 -1.64 -14.75 -21.74
N ARG A 34 -0.94 -15.19 -20.70
CA ARG A 34 -1.18 -14.84 -19.29
C ARG A 34 -0.33 -13.68 -18.78
N ARG A 35 0.69 -13.24 -19.52
CA ARG A 35 1.45 -12.03 -19.15
C ARG A 35 0.58 -10.82 -19.46
N GLU A 36 -0.04 -10.29 -18.41
CA GLU A 36 -0.65 -8.96 -18.48
C GLU A 36 0.40 -7.98 -19.02
N PRO A 37 0.02 -7.04 -19.90
CA PRO A 37 0.91 -5.95 -20.27
C PRO A 37 1.38 -5.25 -18.99
N PRO A 38 2.64 -4.77 -18.95
CA PRO A 38 3.11 -4.03 -17.79
C PRO A 38 2.12 -2.89 -17.51
N PRO A 39 1.79 -2.66 -16.23
CA PRO A 39 0.83 -1.65 -15.85
C PRO A 39 1.15 -0.31 -16.53
N SER A 40 0.19 0.19 -17.29
CA SER A 40 0.33 1.40 -18.11
C SER A 40 -0.12 2.65 -17.36
N THR A 41 -0.83 2.45 -16.24
CA THR A 41 -1.27 3.52 -15.34
C THR A 41 -0.80 3.23 -13.91
N PRO A 42 -0.63 4.25 -13.06
CA PRO A 42 -0.31 4.02 -11.64
C PRO A 42 -1.38 3.24 -10.88
N MET A 43 -2.64 3.29 -11.32
CA MET A 43 -3.71 2.42 -10.80
C MET A 43 -3.46 0.95 -11.16
N GLU A 44 -3.09 0.67 -12.41
CA GLU A 44 -2.69 -0.68 -12.82
C GLU A 44 -1.44 -1.12 -12.06
N GLN A 45 -0.47 -0.23 -11.80
CA GLN A 45 0.73 -0.53 -11.04
C GLN A 45 0.39 -0.88 -9.60
N TYR A 46 -0.46 -0.07 -8.94
CA TYR A 46 -0.94 -0.35 -7.59
C TYR A 46 -1.71 -1.67 -7.50
N LEU A 47 -2.61 -1.95 -8.45
CA LEU A 47 -3.34 -3.22 -8.53
C LEU A 47 -2.45 -4.41 -8.90
N TYR A 48 -1.37 -4.18 -9.63
CA TYR A 48 -0.36 -5.17 -9.99
C TYR A 48 0.55 -5.50 -8.79
N ASP A 49 0.90 -4.49 -8.00
CA ASP A 49 1.64 -4.64 -6.74
C ASP A 49 0.81 -5.39 -5.69
N LEU A 50 -0.52 -5.18 -5.67
CA LEU A 50 -1.47 -5.97 -4.88
C LEU A 50 -1.64 -7.43 -5.36
N ARG A 51 -1.29 -7.74 -6.62
CA ARG A 51 -1.47 -9.07 -7.24
C ARG A 51 -0.27 -10.01 -7.09
N HIS A 52 0.83 -9.57 -6.48
CA HIS A 52 1.95 -10.47 -6.18
C HIS A 52 1.54 -11.50 -5.12
N PRO A 53 1.89 -12.79 -5.29
CA PRO A 53 1.44 -13.89 -4.41
C PRO A 53 1.96 -13.82 -2.96
N TYR A 54 2.70 -12.76 -2.61
CA TYR A 54 3.18 -12.47 -1.26
C TYR A 54 2.68 -11.13 -0.69
N VAL A 55 1.72 -10.45 -1.34
CA VAL A 55 1.05 -9.28 -0.77
C VAL A 55 -0.49 -9.35 -0.96
N PRO A 56 -1.22 -10.35 -0.43
CA PRO A 56 -2.68 -10.34 -0.55
C PRO A 56 -3.37 -9.31 0.36
N LEU A 57 -2.64 -8.48 1.10
CA LEU A 57 -3.10 -8.05 2.42
C LEU A 57 -2.72 -6.60 2.76
N GLY A 58 -3.29 -5.66 2.02
CA GLY A 58 -3.29 -4.24 2.36
C GLY A 58 -4.63 -3.71 2.90
N THR A 59 -5.65 -4.56 2.97
CA THR A 59 -7.05 -4.10 2.99
C THR A 59 -7.94 -5.04 3.80
N PHE A 60 -7.69 -5.14 5.10
CA PHE A 60 -8.64 -5.73 6.04
C PHE A 60 -8.94 -4.69 7.10
N TYR A 61 -10.22 -4.54 7.46
CA TYR A 61 -10.58 -3.72 8.59
C TYR A 61 -10.15 -4.44 9.86
N ARG A 62 -9.14 -3.91 10.55
CA ARG A 62 -8.67 -4.47 11.83
C ARG A 62 -9.01 -3.52 12.95
N SER A 63 -10.14 -3.78 13.63
CA SER A 63 -10.40 -3.19 14.94
C SER A 63 -9.44 -3.81 15.96
N PRO A 64 -8.69 -3.02 16.76
CA PRO A 64 -7.89 -3.56 17.86
C PRO A 64 -8.69 -4.43 18.85
N GLU A 65 -9.99 -4.19 18.94
CA GLU A 65 -10.95 -4.89 19.79
C GLU A 65 -11.37 -6.26 19.22
N ASP A 66 -11.34 -6.42 17.89
CA ASP A 66 -11.71 -7.68 17.23
C ASP A 66 -10.51 -8.65 17.18
N LYS A 67 -10.26 -9.30 18.32
CA LYS A 67 -9.20 -10.30 18.44
C LYS A 67 -9.42 -11.50 17.52
N GLN A 68 -10.67 -11.91 17.30
CA GLN A 68 -11.01 -13.08 16.47
C GLN A 68 -10.77 -12.79 14.99
N GLY A 69 -11.23 -11.63 14.50
CA GLY A 69 -10.92 -11.15 13.16
C GLY A 69 -9.42 -10.92 12.96
N GLY A 70 -8.74 -10.37 13.97
CA GLY A 70 -7.28 -10.24 13.96
C GLY A 70 -6.54 -11.57 13.82
N ALA A 71 -7.01 -12.62 14.50
CA ALA A 71 -6.46 -13.97 14.38
C ALA A 71 -6.72 -14.54 12.97
N CYS A 72 -7.94 -14.46 12.45
CA CYS A 72 -8.26 -14.88 11.08
C CYS A 72 -7.38 -14.15 10.05
N HIS A 73 -7.26 -12.83 10.14
CA HIS A 73 -6.45 -12.05 9.21
C HIS A 73 -4.98 -12.48 9.20
N SER A 74 -4.41 -12.82 10.35
CA SER A 74 -3.02 -13.29 10.43
C SER A 74 -2.76 -14.56 9.61
N THR A 75 -3.77 -15.43 9.46
CA THR A 75 -3.64 -16.70 8.72
C THR A 75 -3.41 -16.51 7.23
N VAL A 76 -3.84 -15.40 6.63
CA VAL A 76 -3.64 -15.14 5.19
C VAL A 76 -2.17 -14.94 4.85
N TYR A 77 -1.36 -14.47 5.81
CA TYR A 77 0.09 -14.29 5.62
C TYR A 77 0.88 -15.59 5.77
N ASN A 78 0.25 -16.67 6.24
CA ASN A 78 0.94 -17.93 6.43
C ASN A 78 1.26 -18.57 5.08
N ARG A 79 2.48 -19.10 4.96
CA ARG A 79 2.90 -19.79 3.72
C ARG A 79 1.98 -20.96 3.38
N THR A 80 1.52 -21.68 4.39
CA THR A 80 0.59 -22.79 4.28
C THR A 80 -0.48 -22.63 5.36
N VAL A 81 -1.75 -22.80 5.01
CA VAL A 81 -2.85 -22.84 5.98
C VAL A 81 -2.90 -24.23 6.60
N LEU A 82 -2.70 -24.31 7.91
CA LEU A 82 -2.81 -25.57 8.65
C LEU A 82 -4.28 -25.97 8.82
N PRO A 83 -4.61 -27.27 8.94
CA PRO A 83 -5.99 -27.72 9.15
C PRO A 83 -6.69 -27.05 10.34
N ALA A 84 -5.96 -26.83 11.44
CA ALA A 84 -6.48 -26.13 12.62
C ALA A 84 -6.79 -24.64 12.35
N GLU A 85 -5.98 -23.98 11.52
CA GLU A 85 -6.19 -22.58 11.13
C GLU A 85 -7.42 -22.45 10.23
N LEU A 86 -7.55 -23.35 9.24
CA LEU A 86 -8.73 -23.40 8.39
C LEU A 86 -9.99 -23.68 9.21
N GLN A 87 -9.93 -24.61 10.16
CA GLN A 87 -11.06 -24.91 11.05
C GLN A 87 -11.44 -23.70 11.91
N MET A 88 -10.46 -22.99 12.47
CA MET A 88 -10.67 -21.76 13.24
C MET A 88 -11.33 -20.67 12.39
N VAL A 89 -10.79 -20.41 11.20
CA VAL A 89 -11.34 -19.41 10.25
C VAL A 89 -12.76 -19.78 9.84
N THR A 90 -13.01 -21.05 9.53
CA THR A 90 -14.33 -21.55 9.12
C THR A 90 -15.35 -21.37 10.24
N ALA A 91 -15.03 -21.83 11.45
CA ALA A 91 -15.92 -21.71 12.60
C ALA A 91 -16.23 -20.23 12.93
N ALA A 92 -15.23 -19.35 12.89
CA ALA A 92 -15.43 -17.93 13.15
C ALA A 92 -16.24 -17.23 12.03
N SER A 93 -16.04 -17.63 10.78
CA SER A 93 -16.84 -17.18 9.63
C SER A 93 -18.32 -17.59 9.77
N GLU A 94 -18.58 -18.82 10.20
CA GLU A 94 -19.94 -19.34 10.46
C GLU A 94 -20.62 -18.65 11.64
N GLN A 95 -19.85 -18.20 12.63
CA GLN A 95 -20.33 -17.38 13.75
C GLN A 95 -20.63 -15.92 13.34
N GLY A 96 -20.37 -15.54 12.08
CA GLY A 96 -20.70 -14.21 11.56
C GLY A 96 -19.59 -13.18 11.71
N ASN A 97 -18.36 -13.56 12.08
CA ASN A 97 -17.24 -12.62 12.07
C ASN A 97 -16.90 -12.23 10.62
N ALA A 98 -17.11 -10.97 10.28
CA ALA A 98 -16.97 -10.46 8.92
C ALA A 98 -15.54 -10.55 8.38
N VAL A 99 -14.53 -10.31 9.23
CA VAL A 99 -13.12 -10.45 8.83
C VAL A 99 -12.80 -11.91 8.52
N CYS A 100 -13.29 -12.86 9.33
CA CYS A 100 -13.10 -14.29 9.06
C CYS A 100 -13.87 -14.75 7.82
N GLN A 101 -15.06 -14.20 7.54
CA GLN A 101 -15.78 -14.44 6.29
C GLN A 101 -14.97 -13.95 5.08
N HIS A 102 -14.41 -12.73 5.16
CA HIS A 102 -13.54 -12.20 4.13
C HIS A 102 -12.32 -13.11 3.93
N VAL A 103 -11.58 -13.45 5.00
CA VAL A 103 -10.42 -14.35 4.95
C VAL A 103 -10.76 -15.70 4.33
N LEU A 104 -11.88 -16.32 4.72
CA LEU A 104 -12.32 -17.59 4.14
C LEU A 104 -12.67 -17.42 2.65
N GLY A 105 -13.27 -16.27 2.28
CA GLY A 105 -13.50 -15.92 0.89
C GLY A 105 -12.21 -15.87 0.09
N THR A 106 -11.16 -15.24 0.65
CA THR A 106 -9.82 -15.22 0.06
C THR A 106 -9.26 -16.62 -0.11
N PHE A 107 -9.36 -17.48 0.91
CA PHE A 107 -8.91 -18.88 0.82
C PHE A 107 -9.56 -19.63 -0.35
N TYR A 108 -10.87 -19.48 -0.54
CA TYR A 108 -11.57 -20.06 -1.68
C TYR A 108 -11.20 -19.40 -3.01
N GLU A 109 -10.90 -18.10 -3.04
CA GLU A 109 -10.55 -17.41 -4.28
C GLU A 109 -9.20 -17.87 -4.85
N ILE A 110 -8.18 -17.98 -3.98
CA ILE A 110 -6.82 -18.34 -4.39
C ILE A 110 -6.50 -19.83 -4.20
N GLY A 111 -7.40 -20.60 -3.58
CA GLY A 111 -7.19 -22.02 -3.29
C GLY A 111 -6.18 -22.28 -2.17
N HIS A 112 -6.15 -21.42 -1.14
CA HIS A 112 -5.17 -21.47 -0.05
C HIS A 112 -5.70 -22.35 1.09
N GLY A 113 -5.19 -23.57 1.19
CA GLY A 113 -5.66 -24.57 2.15
C GLY A 113 -7.00 -25.24 1.80
N VAL A 114 -7.69 -24.76 0.76
CA VAL A 114 -8.95 -25.30 0.24
C VAL A 114 -8.93 -25.36 -1.29
N PRO A 115 -9.73 -26.24 -1.93
CA PRO A 115 -9.93 -26.18 -3.38
C PRO A 115 -10.49 -24.81 -3.78
N LYS A 116 -9.98 -24.26 -4.89
CA LYS A 116 -10.45 -22.98 -5.42
C LYS A 116 -11.94 -23.05 -5.80
N ASP A 117 -12.73 -22.11 -5.28
CA ASP A 117 -14.17 -22.00 -5.51
C ASP A 117 -14.57 -20.51 -5.50
N LEU A 118 -14.61 -19.90 -6.68
CA LEU A 118 -14.88 -18.47 -6.82
C LEU A 118 -16.32 -18.10 -6.43
N VAL A 119 -17.28 -19.02 -6.63
CA VAL A 119 -18.69 -18.78 -6.28
C VAL A 119 -18.84 -18.70 -4.77
N ARG A 120 -18.19 -19.61 -4.05
CA ARG A 120 -18.15 -19.58 -2.58
C ARG A 120 -17.38 -18.37 -2.07
N ALA A 121 -16.27 -17.99 -2.71
CA ALA A 121 -15.52 -16.78 -2.38
C ALA A 121 -16.41 -15.53 -2.45
N ARG A 122 -17.09 -15.31 -3.57
CA ARG A 122 -18.04 -14.20 -3.73
C ARG A 122 -19.14 -14.22 -2.68
N ALA A 123 -19.72 -15.39 -2.39
CA ALA A 123 -20.78 -15.50 -1.40
C ALA A 123 -20.31 -15.09 0.01
N LEU A 124 -19.07 -15.42 0.36
CA LEU A 124 -18.45 -15.00 1.63
C LEU A 124 -18.15 -13.50 1.65
N TYR A 125 -17.62 -12.94 0.55
CA TYR A 125 -17.42 -11.49 0.45
C TYR A 125 -18.74 -10.72 0.57
N LEU A 126 -19.82 -11.17 -0.07
CA LEU A 126 -21.15 -10.55 0.05
C LEU A 126 -21.67 -10.56 1.50
N LYS A 127 -21.38 -11.62 2.26
CA LYS A 127 -21.76 -11.71 3.68
C LYS A 127 -20.92 -10.79 4.56
N ALA A 128 -19.62 -10.66 4.28
CA ALA A 128 -18.70 -9.83 5.04
C ALA A 128 -18.91 -8.32 4.79
N ALA A 129 -19.22 -7.96 3.54
CA ALA A 129 -19.18 -6.59 3.04
C ALA A 129 -19.96 -5.52 3.84
N PRO A 130 -21.15 -5.80 4.43
CA PRO A 130 -21.84 -4.83 5.27
C PRO A 130 -21.07 -4.38 6.53
N SER A 131 -20.17 -5.25 7.04
CA SER A 131 -19.40 -5.00 8.27
C SER A 131 -17.89 -4.87 8.01
N ASP A 132 -17.40 -5.36 6.88
CA ASP A 132 -16.03 -5.17 6.39
C ASP A 132 -16.04 -4.53 4.99
N PRO A 133 -15.91 -3.19 4.89
CA PRO A 133 -15.94 -2.48 3.61
C PRO A 133 -14.90 -2.95 2.59
N TYR A 134 -13.83 -3.62 3.03
CA TYR A 134 -12.84 -4.16 2.11
C TYR A 134 -13.34 -5.39 1.34
N ALA A 135 -14.33 -6.13 1.85
CA ALA A 135 -14.98 -7.18 1.06
C ALA A 135 -15.77 -6.59 -0.11
N TYR A 136 -16.28 -5.34 -0.01
CA TYR A 136 -16.80 -4.62 -1.18
C TYR A 136 -15.71 -4.27 -2.19
N VAL A 137 -14.47 -4.01 -1.76
CA VAL A 137 -13.34 -3.78 -2.68
C VAL A 137 -13.05 -5.06 -3.48
N GLU A 138 -13.05 -6.23 -2.83
CA GLU A 138 -12.85 -7.50 -3.53
C GLU A 138 -14.00 -7.80 -4.50
N LEU A 139 -15.25 -7.57 -4.11
CA LEU A 139 -16.39 -7.68 -5.02
C LEU A 139 -16.28 -6.74 -6.22
N GLY A 140 -15.86 -5.49 -5.99
CA GLY A 140 -15.61 -4.52 -7.04
C GLY A 140 -14.50 -4.97 -8.00
N ARG A 141 -13.41 -5.54 -7.46
CA ARG A 141 -12.32 -6.11 -8.26
C ARG A 141 -12.77 -7.32 -9.07
N MET A 142 -13.50 -8.25 -8.46
CA MET A 142 -14.04 -9.42 -9.16
C MET A 142 -14.95 -8.99 -10.32
N ALA A 143 -15.84 -8.01 -10.09
CA ALA A 143 -16.70 -7.47 -11.13
C ALA A 143 -15.90 -6.77 -12.24
N ARG A 144 -14.89 -5.97 -11.90
CA ARG A 144 -14.03 -5.27 -12.87
C ARG A 144 -13.23 -6.24 -13.74
N ASP A 145 -12.65 -7.26 -13.13
CA ASP A 145 -11.72 -8.18 -13.78
C ASP A 145 -12.42 -9.37 -14.44
N GLY A 146 -13.74 -9.52 -14.24
CA GLY A 146 -14.51 -10.65 -14.74
C GLY A 146 -14.13 -11.97 -14.05
N VAL A 147 -13.88 -11.92 -12.75
CA VAL A 147 -13.59 -13.12 -11.95
C VAL A 147 -14.90 -13.80 -11.61
N ASP A 148 -15.04 -15.06 -12.07
CA ASP A 148 -16.22 -15.96 -11.96
C ASP A 148 -17.41 -15.66 -12.89
N ALA A 149 -17.44 -14.49 -13.51
CA ALA A 149 -18.50 -13.97 -14.37
C ALA A 149 -17.90 -12.94 -15.34
N PRO A 150 -18.55 -12.60 -16.48
CA PRO A 150 -18.07 -11.55 -17.36
C PRO A 150 -17.85 -10.21 -16.63
N ALA A 151 -16.87 -9.42 -17.09
CA ALA A 151 -16.57 -8.12 -16.50
C ALA A 151 -17.78 -7.17 -16.54
N ASP A 152 -18.08 -6.54 -15.42
CA ASP A 152 -19.17 -5.59 -15.23
C ASP A 152 -18.65 -4.37 -14.46
N PHE A 153 -18.28 -3.34 -15.22
CA PHE A 153 -17.73 -2.11 -14.66
C PHE A 153 -18.78 -1.25 -13.95
N VAL A 154 -20.07 -1.39 -14.29
CA VAL A 154 -21.15 -0.65 -13.60
C VAL A 154 -21.25 -1.19 -12.18
N LYS A 155 -21.33 -2.52 -12.05
CA LYS A 155 -21.37 -3.20 -10.75
C LYS A 155 -20.07 -3.01 -9.96
N ALA A 156 -18.92 -2.97 -10.62
CA ALA A 156 -17.65 -2.64 -9.98
C ALA A 156 -17.69 -1.26 -9.32
N ARG A 157 -18.23 -0.24 -10.00
CA ARG A 157 -18.39 1.11 -9.43
C ARG A 157 -19.37 1.12 -8.26
N GLU A 158 -20.46 0.36 -8.34
CA GLU A 158 -21.41 0.22 -7.22
C GLU A 158 -20.72 -0.34 -5.98
N TYR A 159 -19.98 -1.44 -6.12
CA TYR A 159 -19.24 -2.02 -5.00
C TYR A 159 -18.16 -1.10 -4.45
N TYR A 160 -17.38 -0.43 -5.31
CA TYR A 160 -16.39 0.53 -4.83
C TYR A 160 -17.01 1.74 -4.13
N ARG A 161 -18.22 2.19 -4.53
CA ARG A 161 -18.95 3.22 -3.76
C ARG A 161 -19.38 2.69 -2.38
N LEU A 162 -19.88 1.47 -2.31
CA LEU A 162 -20.29 0.83 -1.05
C LEU A 162 -19.11 0.62 -0.09
N ALA A 163 -17.90 0.38 -0.62
CA ALA A 163 -16.68 0.29 0.16
C ALA A 163 -16.25 1.63 0.81
N GLY A 164 -16.87 2.76 0.44
CA GLY A 164 -16.55 4.09 0.97
C GLY A 164 -15.07 4.44 0.76
N PRO A 165 -14.34 4.93 1.78
CA PRO A 165 -12.93 5.29 1.67
C PRO A 165 -12.04 4.15 1.13
N ALA A 166 -12.35 2.89 1.43
CA ALA A 166 -11.58 1.74 0.97
C ALA A 166 -11.68 1.52 -0.55
N GLY A 167 -12.82 1.90 -1.16
CA GLY A 167 -13.06 1.73 -2.60
C GLY A 167 -12.65 2.92 -3.46
N VAL A 168 -12.23 4.04 -2.87
CA VAL A 168 -11.97 5.29 -3.58
C VAL A 168 -10.97 5.13 -4.71
N VAL A 169 -9.88 4.39 -4.49
CA VAL A 169 -8.85 4.13 -5.51
C VAL A 169 -9.44 3.30 -6.68
N GLY A 170 -10.25 2.29 -6.38
CA GLY A 170 -10.97 1.50 -7.40
C GLY A 170 -11.98 2.32 -8.19
N LEU A 171 -12.78 3.13 -7.51
CA LEU A 171 -13.80 3.98 -8.13
C LEU A 171 -13.19 5.06 -9.01
N GLY A 172 -12.19 5.78 -8.48
CA GLY A 172 -11.49 6.83 -9.21
C GLY A 172 -10.81 6.28 -10.47
N GLY A 173 -10.16 5.11 -10.39
CA GLY A 173 -9.55 4.48 -11.56
C GLY A 173 -10.55 4.16 -12.67
N LEU A 174 -11.79 3.76 -12.32
CA LEU A 174 -12.86 3.55 -13.31
C LEU A 174 -13.44 4.86 -13.85
N MET A 175 -13.46 5.92 -13.04
CA MET A 175 -13.83 7.28 -13.48
C MET A 175 -12.82 7.84 -14.48
N GLU A 176 -11.52 7.71 -14.19
CA GLU A 176 -10.43 8.15 -15.08
C GLU A 176 -10.50 7.47 -16.45
N GLN A 177 -10.95 6.22 -16.50
CA GLN A 177 -11.03 5.42 -17.72
C GLN A 177 -12.39 5.51 -18.43
N GLY A 178 -13.41 6.11 -17.83
CA GLY A 178 -14.79 6.08 -18.37
C GLY A 178 -15.37 4.67 -18.47
N LYS A 179 -14.97 3.77 -17.57
CA LYS A 179 -15.51 2.39 -17.53
C LYS A 179 -16.72 2.35 -16.61
N GLY A 180 -17.80 1.72 -17.05
CA GLY A 180 -19.05 1.59 -16.27
C GLY A 180 -19.76 2.93 -16.00
N GLY A 181 -19.49 3.95 -16.81
CA GLY A 181 -20.05 5.30 -16.71
C GLY A 181 -19.23 6.29 -17.53
N PRO A 182 -19.60 7.58 -17.59
CA PRO A 182 -18.81 8.58 -18.28
C PRO A 182 -17.41 8.72 -17.68
N GLN A 183 -16.45 9.14 -18.51
CA GLN A 183 -15.11 9.52 -18.07
C GLN A 183 -15.18 10.82 -17.28
N ASP A 184 -14.54 10.84 -16.11
CA ASP A 184 -14.52 11.99 -15.20
C ASP A 184 -13.20 12.04 -14.42
N VAL A 185 -12.16 12.54 -15.07
CA VAL A 185 -10.81 12.64 -14.49
C VAL A 185 -10.76 13.64 -13.33
N GLN A 186 -11.42 14.79 -13.47
CA GLN A 186 -11.46 15.80 -12.40
C GLN A 186 -12.26 15.31 -11.19
N GLY A 187 -13.37 14.61 -11.41
CA GLY A 187 -14.13 13.97 -10.34
C GLY A 187 -13.31 12.92 -9.60
N ALA A 188 -12.48 12.13 -10.30
CA ALA A 188 -11.56 11.18 -9.66
C ALA A 188 -10.52 11.90 -8.79
N LEU A 189 -9.92 12.97 -9.29
CA LEU A 189 -8.98 13.79 -8.52
C LEU A 189 -9.65 14.39 -7.27
N ASN A 190 -10.85 14.93 -7.41
CA ASN A 190 -11.64 15.46 -6.30
C ASN A 190 -11.95 14.37 -5.25
N LEU A 191 -12.29 13.16 -5.70
CA LEU A 191 -12.54 12.01 -4.83
C LEU A 191 -11.27 11.60 -4.04
N TYR A 192 -10.11 11.55 -4.71
CA TYR A 192 -8.83 11.28 -4.07
C TYR A 192 -8.46 12.37 -3.05
N MET A 193 -8.60 13.63 -3.45
CA MET A 193 -8.34 14.79 -2.59
C MET A 193 -9.26 14.84 -1.37
N ALA A 194 -10.53 14.49 -1.51
CA ALA A 194 -11.47 14.41 -0.39
C ALA A 194 -11.04 13.34 0.62
N THR A 195 -10.60 12.18 0.10
CA THR A 195 -10.35 10.98 0.92
C THR A 195 -8.98 10.96 1.58
N THR A 196 -7.94 11.49 0.91
CA THR A 196 -6.57 11.47 1.45
C THR A 196 -6.50 12.16 2.82
N GLN A 197 -5.81 11.48 3.75
CA GLN A 197 -5.60 11.92 5.13
C GLN A 197 -4.11 12.07 5.47
N LYS A 198 -3.21 11.45 4.69
CA LYS A 198 -1.77 11.43 4.95
C LYS A 198 -0.99 11.43 3.64
N HIS A 199 0.19 12.04 3.68
CA HIS A 199 1.19 11.92 2.61
C HIS A 199 1.46 10.44 2.32
N LEU A 200 1.46 10.06 1.04
CA LEU A 200 1.68 8.70 0.53
C LEU A 200 0.63 7.65 0.94
N ASP A 201 -0.54 8.05 1.44
CA ASP A 201 -1.67 7.11 1.52
C ASP A 201 -2.17 6.70 0.11
N PRO A 202 -3.00 5.65 -0.01
CA PRO A 202 -3.39 5.16 -1.33
C PRO A 202 -4.07 6.21 -2.22
N ALA A 203 -4.91 7.09 -1.66
CA ALA A 203 -5.54 8.17 -2.40
C ALA A 203 -4.52 9.24 -2.84
N TRP A 204 -3.54 9.56 -1.98
CA TRP A 204 -2.39 10.39 -2.33
C TRP A 204 -1.59 9.80 -3.50
N MET A 205 -1.34 8.50 -3.47
CA MET A 205 -0.61 7.83 -4.56
C MET A 205 -1.39 7.88 -5.87
N ALA A 206 -2.71 7.70 -5.82
CA ALA A 206 -3.58 7.73 -6.99
C ALA A 206 -3.68 9.13 -7.65
N MET A 207 -3.58 10.22 -6.89
CA MET A 207 -3.61 11.59 -7.47
C MET A 207 -2.31 11.99 -8.17
N ARG A 208 -1.15 11.41 -7.83
CA ARG A 208 0.16 11.79 -8.39
C ARG A 208 0.19 11.89 -9.92
N PRO A 209 -0.24 10.88 -10.70
CA PRO A 209 -0.29 11.00 -12.15
C PRO A 209 -1.21 12.10 -12.66
N LEU A 210 -2.35 12.30 -12.01
CA LEU A 210 -3.31 13.33 -12.40
C LEU A 210 -2.69 14.73 -12.24
N LEU A 211 -2.03 14.98 -11.10
CA LEU A 211 -1.30 16.23 -10.88
C LEU A 211 -0.12 16.38 -11.84
N ALA A 212 0.64 15.31 -12.09
CA ALA A 212 1.75 15.33 -13.04
C ALA A 212 1.31 15.60 -14.49
N SER A 213 0.10 15.16 -14.86
CA SER A 213 -0.53 15.48 -16.16
C SER A 213 -1.13 16.89 -16.23
N GLY A 214 -1.04 17.67 -15.14
CA GLY A 214 -1.50 19.05 -15.09
C GLY A 214 -2.97 19.23 -14.70
N GLN A 215 -3.62 18.20 -14.14
CA GLN A 215 -4.97 18.37 -13.60
C GLN A 215 -4.96 19.37 -12.44
N PRO A 216 -5.80 20.42 -12.48
CA PRO A 216 -5.76 21.49 -11.51
C PRO A 216 -6.39 21.04 -10.18
N LEU A 217 -5.82 21.58 -9.09
CA LEU A 217 -6.46 21.63 -7.79
C LEU A 217 -6.95 23.06 -7.55
N ASP A 218 -8.06 23.22 -6.84
CA ASP A 218 -8.46 24.54 -6.35
C ASP A 218 -7.59 25.00 -5.16
N ALA A 219 -7.82 26.23 -4.69
CA ALA A 219 -7.01 26.82 -3.62
C ALA A 219 -7.10 26.06 -2.29
N GLU A 220 -8.29 25.56 -1.93
CA GLU A 220 -8.49 24.81 -0.68
C GLU A 220 -7.82 23.43 -0.76
N GLN A 221 -7.92 22.79 -1.92
CA GLN A 221 -7.27 21.52 -2.21
C GLN A 221 -5.73 21.64 -2.16
N VAL A 222 -5.16 22.72 -2.72
CA VAL A 222 -3.73 23.01 -2.63
C VAL A 222 -3.30 23.21 -1.17
N GLU A 223 -4.07 23.92 -0.37
CA GLU A 223 -3.77 24.11 1.05
C GLU A 223 -3.80 22.77 1.81
N LYS A 224 -4.83 21.95 1.60
CA LYS A 224 -4.92 20.60 2.18
C LYS A 224 -3.73 19.74 1.76
N TYR A 225 -3.41 19.72 0.47
CA TYR A 225 -2.28 18.98 -0.09
C TYR A 225 -0.98 19.39 0.62
N ASN A 226 -0.66 20.68 0.65
CA ASN A 226 0.57 21.21 1.22
C ASN A 226 0.65 20.95 2.74
N ARG A 227 -0.47 20.98 3.44
CA ARG A 227 -0.54 20.61 4.87
C ARG A 227 -0.21 19.15 5.10
N LEU A 228 -0.76 18.24 4.29
CA LEU A 228 -0.47 16.81 4.39
C LEU A 228 0.98 16.50 3.99
N TRP A 229 1.45 17.08 2.90
CA TRP A 229 2.83 17.01 2.43
C TRP A 229 3.81 17.45 3.52
N THR A 230 3.56 18.61 4.14
CA THR A 230 4.42 19.17 5.20
C THR A 230 4.46 18.28 6.44
N LYS A 231 3.31 17.70 6.84
CA LYS A 231 3.28 16.69 7.91
C LYS A 231 4.11 15.46 7.56
N GLY A 232 4.03 15.00 6.30
CA GLY A 232 4.83 13.89 5.77
C GLY A 232 6.33 14.19 5.82
N LEU A 233 6.74 15.38 5.38
CA LEU A 233 8.11 15.87 5.44
C LEU A 233 8.66 15.79 6.88
N TRP A 234 7.94 16.30 7.87
CA TRP A 234 8.40 16.28 9.27
C TRP A 234 8.54 14.86 9.82
N ALA A 235 7.58 13.98 9.52
CA ALA A 235 7.65 12.59 9.92
C ALA A 235 8.86 11.88 9.29
N LEU A 236 9.09 12.10 7.99
CA LEU A 236 10.21 11.53 7.25
C LEU A 236 11.55 12.05 7.76
N GLN A 237 11.67 13.36 7.98
CA GLN A 237 12.84 14.00 8.56
C GLN A 237 13.22 13.37 9.89
N ASN A 238 12.27 13.25 10.81
CA ASN A 238 12.51 12.66 12.12
C ASN A 238 12.97 11.20 12.00
N LYS A 239 12.35 10.42 11.10
CA LYS A 239 12.77 9.03 10.83
C LYS A 239 14.18 8.97 10.23
N TRP A 240 14.47 9.83 9.27
CA TRP A 240 15.73 9.86 8.52
C TRP A 240 16.91 10.26 9.41
N LEU A 241 16.73 11.33 10.21
CA LEU A 241 17.73 11.75 11.20
C LEU A 241 17.95 10.64 12.23
N ASN A 242 16.89 10.09 12.83
CA ASN A 242 17.09 9.12 13.92
C ASN A 242 17.60 7.74 13.48
N ARG A 243 17.37 7.31 12.23
CA ARG A 243 17.65 5.93 11.79
C ARG A 243 18.69 5.80 10.68
N MET A 244 18.80 6.79 9.80
CA MET A 244 19.61 6.69 8.56
C MET A 244 20.84 7.59 8.59
N THR A 245 20.87 8.56 9.52
CA THR A 245 21.96 9.51 9.62
C THR A 245 23.00 9.01 10.61
N ASN A 246 24.25 8.95 10.16
CA ASN A 246 25.37 8.59 11.02
C ASN A 246 25.76 9.80 11.90
N PHE A 247 25.52 9.68 13.20
CA PHE A 247 25.89 10.68 14.21
C PHE A 247 27.11 10.26 15.05
N ASN A 248 27.88 9.24 14.64
CA ASN A 248 29.00 8.70 15.43
C ASN A 248 30.10 9.73 15.71
N SER A 249 30.20 10.77 14.89
CA SER A 249 31.15 11.88 15.06
C SER A 249 30.55 13.08 15.77
N VAL A 250 29.38 12.96 16.41
CA VAL A 250 28.68 14.07 17.05
C VAL A 250 28.51 13.75 18.53
N ASP A 251 29.10 14.58 19.40
CA ASP A 251 28.79 14.53 20.83
C ASP A 251 27.33 14.92 21.07
N ARG A 252 26.55 13.93 21.54
CA ARG A 252 25.12 14.05 21.87
C ARG A 252 24.89 13.71 23.35
N SER A 253 25.83 14.08 24.22
CA SER A 253 25.67 14.03 25.68
C SER A 253 24.53 14.92 26.18
N VAL A 254 24.26 16.02 25.46
CA VAL A 254 23.15 16.93 25.70
C VAL A 254 22.19 16.97 24.52
N GLN A 255 20.99 17.50 24.74
CA GLN A 255 20.05 17.75 23.66
C GLN A 255 20.60 18.88 22.78
N LEU A 256 20.68 18.63 21.47
CA LEU A 256 21.07 19.64 20.50
C LEU A 256 19.85 20.08 19.70
N THR A 257 19.71 21.39 19.51
CA THR A 257 18.61 21.96 18.71
C THR A 257 19.17 22.86 17.65
N VAL A 258 18.90 22.53 16.39
CA VAL A 258 19.28 23.33 15.22
C VAL A 258 18.02 24.02 14.69
N LYS A 259 18.04 25.34 14.46
CA LYS A 259 16.93 25.96 13.71
C LYS A 259 17.26 25.98 12.23
N VAL A 260 16.32 25.48 11.44
CA VAL A 260 16.45 25.35 10.00
C VAL A 260 15.32 26.12 9.33
N LEU A 261 15.69 26.93 8.34
CA LEU A 261 14.77 27.53 7.39
C LEU A 261 14.61 26.59 6.19
N TYR A 262 13.36 26.26 5.87
CA TYR A 262 12.96 25.47 4.72
C TYR A 262 12.33 26.38 3.69
N ARG A 263 12.89 26.38 2.47
CA ARG A 263 12.36 27.09 1.31
C ARG A 263 11.91 26.10 0.26
N PHE A 264 10.75 26.33 -0.36
CA PHE A 264 10.14 25.39 -1.30
C PHE A 264 10.18 25.94 -2.73
N PRO A 265 11.32 25.85 -3.44
CA PRO A 265 11.41 26.35 -4.81
C PRO A 265 10.46 25.58 -5.73
N ALA A 266 9.83 26.32 -6.66
CA ALA A 266 8.95 25.73 -7.67
C ALA A 266 9.68 24.64 -8.48
N GLY A 267 8.98 23.54 -8.76
CA GLY A 267 9.52 22.43 -9.55
C GLY A 267 10.49 21.51 -8.80
N ARG A 268 10.74 21.74 -7.50
CA ARG A 268 11.53 20.82 -6.67
C ARG A 268 10.62 19.99 -5.78
N THR A 269 10.96 18.70 -5.66
CA THR A 269 10.24 17.77 -4.78
C THR A 269 10.67 17.89 -3.33
N ARG A 270 11.76 18.60 -3.04
CA ARG A 270 12.31 18.79 -1.70
C ARG A 270 12.60 20.26 -1.40
N PRO A 271 12.51 20.68 -0.14
CA PRO A 271 12.89 22.03 0.25
C PRO A 271 14.41 22.19 0.28
N ASP A 272 14.85 23.43 0.07
CA ASP A 272 16.17 23.86 0.49
C ASP A 272 16.18 24.11 1.99
N ALA A 273 17.17 23.55 2.67
CA ALA A 273 17.34 23.68 4.10
C ALA A 273 18.56 24.56 4.41
N TYR A 274 18.33 25.66 5.12
CA TYR A 274 19.36 26.61 5.53
C TYR A 274 19.42 26.68 7.06
N LEU A 275 20.62 26.57 7.62
CA LEU A 275 20.83 26.77 9.04
C LEU A 275 20.60 28.24 9.40
N THR A 276 19.67 28.52 10.32
CA THR A 276 19.42 29.87 10.83
C THR A 276 19.92 30.07 12.25
N GLN A 277 19.97 29.00 13.04
CA GLN A 277 20.56 29.03 14.37
C GLN A 277 21.33 27.73 14.63
N SER A 278 22.60 27.86 14.99
CA SER A 278 23.49 26.76 15.38
C SER A 278 23.03 26.11 16.68
N SER A 279 23.27 24.80 16.80
CA SER A 279 23.11 24.07 18.07
C SER A 279 24.24 24.30 19.08
N GLY A 280 25.29 25.06 18.70
CA GLY A 280 26.54 25.14 19.47
C GLY A 280 27.49 23.98 19.20
N ASN A 281 27.09 22.99 18.40
CA ASN A 281 27.92 21.88 17.95
C ASN A 281 28.05 21.89 16.41
N PRO A 282 29.17 22.37 15.84
CA PRO A 282 29.36 22.47 14.40
C PRO A 282 29.26 21.14 13.64
N GLN A 283 29.63 20.03 14.29
CA GLN A 283 29.51 18.70 13.70
C GLN A 283 28.05 18.27 13.59
N ALA A 284 27.25 18.54 14.63
CA ALA A 284 25.81 18.30 14.60
C ALA A 284 25.13 19.12 13.51
N ASP A 285 25.45 20.40 13.43
CA ASP A 285 24.91 21.34 12.44
C ASP A 285 25.19 20.85 11.01
N ALA A 286 26.45 20.47 10.73
CA ALA A 286 26.86 19.96 9.41
C ALA A 286 26.18 18.64 9.06
N VAL A 287 26.04 17.71 10.02
CA VAL A 287 25.37 16.43 9.80
C VAL A 287 23.88 16.62 9.53
N VAL A 288 23.20 17.51 10.27
CA VAL A 288 21.78 17.83 10.05
C VAL A 288 21.57 18.38 8.65
N VAL A 289 22.29 19.43 8.24
CA VAL A 289 22.11 20.03 6.90
C VAL A 289 22.35 19.00 5.80
N LYS A 290 23.43 18.19 5.91
CA LYS A 290 23.74 17.12 4.95
C LYS A 290 22.66 16.04 4.90
N ALA A 291 22.04 15.71 6.02
CA ALA A 291 20.97 14.73 6.08
C ALA A 291 19.69 15.25 5.43
N LEU A 292 19.36 16.53 5.64
CA LEU A 292 18.18 17.16 5.05
C LEU A 292 18.26 17.25 3.52
N ASP A 293 19.46 17.49 2.96
CA ASP A 293 19.67 17.50 1.49
C ASP A 293 19.42 16.12 0.85
N LYS A 294 19.34 15.04 1.63
CA LYS A 294 19.10 13.68 1.13
C LYS A 294 17.70 13.17 1.44
N LEU A 295 16.78 14.02 1.88
CA LEU A 295 15.40 13.60 2.16
C LEU A 295 14.72 13.12 0.87
N PRO A 296 14.19 11.87 0.85
CA PRO A 296 13.50 11.33 -0.33
C PRO A 296 12.05 11.83 -0.34
N MET A 297 11.87 13.09 -0.72
CA MET A 297 10.55 13.63 -1.04
C MET A 297 10.35 13.49 -2.55
N ASP A 298 9.36 12.70 -2.95
CA ASP A 298 9.10 12.35 -4.35
C ASP A 298 7.98 13.21 -4.98
N ASP A 299 7.35 14.07 -4.19
CA ASP A 299 6.24 14.93 -4.59
C ASP A 299 6.61 16.40 -4.37
N PRO A 300 6.26 17.32 -5.29
CA PRO A 300 6.51 18.74 -5.12
C PRO A 300 5.59 19.37 -4.08
N TYR A 301 6.09 20.38 -3.38
CA TYR A 301 5.22 21.35 -2.71
C TYR A 301 4.52 22.20 -3.77
N LEU A 302 3.20 22.34 -3.70
CA LEU A 302 2.44 23.09 -4.70
C LEU A 302 2.45 24.58 -4.36
N MET A 303 2.68 25.45 -5.33
CA MET A 303 2.65 26.90 -5.08
C MET A 303 1.21 27.34 -4.72
N PRO A 304 1.00 28.04 -3.59
CA PRO A 304 -0.32 28.59 -3.27
C PRO A 304 -0.70 29.67 -4.28
N PHE A 305 -1.99 29.76 -4.61
CA PHE A 305 -2.48 30.68 -5.63
C PHE A 305 -2.14 32.14 -5.32
N GLY A 306 -1.36 32.77 -6.20
CA GLY A 306 -0.98 34.18 -6.09
C GLY A 306 -0.07 34.51 -4.90
N GLN A 307 0.51 33.51 -4.22
CA GLN A 307 1.41 33.72 -3.08
C GLN A 307 2.76 33.06 -3.32
N PRO A 308 3.86 33.66 -2.81
CA PRO A 308 5.13 32.97 -2.76
C PRO A 308 5.03 31.74 -1.85
N THR A 309 5.82 30.72 -2.13
CA THR A 309 5.94 29.59 -1.20
C THR A 309 6.46 30.06 0.16
N PRO A 310 5.88 29.60 1.28
CA PRO A 310 6.26 30.09 2.58
C PRO A 310 7.65 29.61 2.98
N ASP A 311 8.44 30.52 3.54
CA ASP A 311 9.66 30.18 4.27
C ASP A 311 9.24 29.62 5.64
N ILE A 312 9.52 28.34 5.91
CA ILE A 312 9.16 27.69 7.19
C ILE A 312 10.40 27.57 8.05
N VAL A 313 10.38 28.14 9.26
CA VAL A 313 11.45 27.94 10.24
C VAL A 313 10.99 26.91 11.26
N ALA A 314 11.73 25.79 11.37
CA ALA A 314 11.42 24.72 12.31
C ALA A 314 12.66 24.24 13.06
N PRO A 315 12.53 23.85 14.35
CA PRO A 315 13.62 23.25 15.09
C PRO A 315 13.81 21.79 14.69
N VAL A 316 15.06 21.39 14.51
CA VAL A 316 15.51 19.99 14.44
C VAL A 316 16.12 19.64 15.79
N VAL A 317 15.47 18.73 16.51
CA VAL A 317 15.90 18.31 17.85
C VAL A 317 16.60 16.97 17.75
N LEU A 318 17.87 16.93 18.13
CA LEU A 318 18.64 15.71 18.30
C LEU A 318 18.61 15.36 19.79
N MET A 319 17.87 14.30 20.14
CA MET A 319 17.81 13.85 21.52
C MET A 319 19.19 13.34 21.99
N PRO A 320 19.51 13.44 23.29
CA PRO A 320 20.72 12.81 23.81
C PRO A 320 20.75 11.32 23.50
N VAL A 321 21.93 10.76 23.27
CA VAL A 321 22.09 9.30 23.26
C VAL A 321 22.12 8.87 24.72
N ALA A 322 21.07 8.19 25.20
CA ALA A 322 21.12 7.57 26.52
C ALA A 322 22.30 6.60 26.54
N ASP A 323 23.14 6.67 27.57
CA ASP A 323 24.12 5.62 27.85
C ASP A 323 23.38 4.29 27.78
N LYS A 324 23.68 3.47 26.76
CA LYS A 324 23.31 2.06 26.85
C LYS A 324 24.02 1.58 28.10
N PRO A 325 23.32 1.01 29.11
CA PRO A 325 24.02 0.42 30.22
C PRO A 325 24.99 -0.60 29.63
N THR A 326 26.29 -0.33 29.79
CA THR A 326 27.32 -1.33 29.56
C THR A 326 26.90 -2.52 30.41
N VAL A 327 26.47 -3.60 29.76
CA VAL A 327 26.37 -4.90 30.43
C VAL A 327 27.78 -5.17 30.91
N ARG A 328 28.04 -4.90 32.19
CA ARG A 328 29.25 -5.35 32.86
C ARG A 328 29.22 -6.86 32.75
N ALA A 329 30.08 -7.41 31.92
CA ALA A 329 30.46 -8.81 32.02
C ALA A 329 31.00 -9.00 33.45
N GLY A 330 30.24 -9.71 34.26
CA GLY A 330 30.52 -9.87 35.69
C GLY A 330 29.40 -10.64 36.36
N LEU A 331 29.32 -11.93 36.08
CA LEU A 331 29.41 -13.06 37.03
C LEU A 331 29.44 -14.37 36.24
#